data_AF-A0A0E4G8L8-F1
#
_entry.id   AF-A0A0E4G8L8-F1
#
_cell.length_a   1.000
_cell.length_b   1.000
_cell.length_c   1.000
_cell.angle_alpha   90.00
_cell.angle_beta   90.00
_cell.angle_gamma   90.00
#
_symmetry.space_group_name_H-M   'P 1'
#
loop_
_entity.id
_entity.type
_entity.pdbx_description
1 polymer ?
#
loop_
_entity_poly.entity_id
_entity_poly.type
_entity_poly.pdbx_seq_one_letter_code
_entity_poly.pdbx_strand_id
1 'polypeptide(L)'
;MDSQHYTGEPLECSVCGKKFRHATNLRRHTYAVHNAKRYCCGICDKSFKSSGLLNIHQRVHSDAQPYACSQCPKRFKSRFARKTHELTHSGVLFKCTLCEKSYRYKSLLSMHMRKMHPEENTHNEEESI
;
A
#
# COMPACT_ATOMS: atom_id res chain seq x y z
N MET A 1 28.92 -2.08 -27.85
CA MET A 1 27.61 -1.60 -28.35
C MET A 1 27.09 -0.63 -27.32
N ASP A 2 27.43 0.63 -27.53
CA ASP A 2 27.24 1.73 -26.58
C ASP A 2 25.77 1.95 -26.24
N SER A 3 25.50 1.85 -24.94
CA SER A 3 24.19 2.12 -24.35
C SER A 3 23.87 3.60 -24.54
N GLN A 4 22.76 3.89 -25.21
CA GLN A 4 22.26 5.24 -25.45
C GLN A 4 22.08 6.00 -24.12
N HIS A 5 23.10 6.75 -23.72
CA HIS A 5 22.98 7.84 -22.76
C HIS A 5 22.27 8.99 -23.47
N TYR A 6 20.94 9.05 -23.36
CA TYR A 6 20.17 10.23 -23.74
C TYR A 6 20.52 11.38 -22.80
N THR A 7 21.25 12.36 -23.33
CA THR A 7 21.65 13.64 -22.71
C THR A 7 20.59 14.72 -22.91
N GLY A 8 19.32 14.40 -22.67
CA GLY A 8 18.26 15.42 -22.63
C GLY A 8 18.13 16.01 -21.24
N GLU A 9 17.87 17.31 -21.16
CA GLU A 9 17.57 17.98 -19.89
C GLU A 9 16.40 17.27 -19.18
N PRO A 10 16.51 17.04 -17.87
CA PRO A 10 15.43 16.42 -17.10
C PRO A 10 14.17 17.28 -17.19
N LEU A 11 13.08 16.68 -17.66
CA LEU A 11 11.79 17.34 -17.81
C LEU A 11 11.19 17.59 -16.43
N GLU A 12 10.90 18.86 -16.13
CA GLU A 12 10.45 19.29 -14.81
C GLU A 12 8.93 19.50 -14.76
N CYS A 13 8.30 19.10 -13.66
CA CYS A 13 6.91 19.45 -13.39
C CYS A 13 6.80 20.90 -12.96
N SER A 14 6.13 21.72 -13.76
CA SER A 14 5.90 23.14 -13.48
C SER A 14 5.10 23.43 -12.21
N VAL A 15 4.45 22.43 -11.61
CA VAL A 15 3.62 22.61 -10.41
C VAL A 15 4.34 22.22 -9.12
N CYS A 16 5.27 21.27 -9.15
CA CYS A 16 5.97 20.80 -7.94
C CYS A 16 7.49 20.62 -8.08
N GLY A 17 8.07 20.98 -9.23
CA GLY A 17 9.51 20.94 -9.48
C GLY A 17 10.13 19.55 -9.61
N LYS A 18 9.33 18.47 -9.63
CA LYS A 18 9.85 17.10 -9.78
C LYS A 18 10.38 16.86 -11.20
N LYS A 19 11.58 16.27 -11.27
CA LYS A 19 12.30 15.97 -12.52
C LYS A 19 12.04 14.55 -13.00
N PHE A 20 11.89 14.39 -14.32
CA PHE A 20 11.58 13.12 -14.98
C PHE A 20 12.46 12.92 -16.21
N ARG A 21 12.87 11.67 -16.45
CA ARG A 21 13.68 11.27 -17.62
C ARG A 21 12.86 11.22 -18.93
N HIS A 22 11.54 11.02 -18.84
CA HIS A 22 10.68 10.84 -20.01
C HIS A 22 9.42 11.70 -19.91
N ALA A 23 9.01 12.29 -21.03
CA ALA A 23 7.81 13.14 -21.12
C ALA A 23 6.53 12.38 -20.77
N THR A 24 6.47 11.08 -21.07
CA THR A 24 5.35 10.20 -20.69
C THR A 24 5.20 10.09 -19.17
N ASN A 25 6.32 10.02 -18.44
CA ASN A 25 6.33 9.98 -16.98
C ASN A 25 5.93 11.32 -16.37
N LEU A 26 6.44 12.43 -16.90
CA LEU A 26 6.03 13.77 -16.48
C LEU A 26 4.53 13.97 -16.72
N ARG A 27 4.02 13.65 -17.92
CA ARG A 27 2.58 13.78 -18.25
C ARG A 27 1.71 12.95 -17.31
N ARG A 28 2.09 11.70 -17.04
CA ARG A 28 1.37 10.82 -16.10
C ARG A 28 1.41 11.37 -14.67
N HIS A 29 2.55 11.90 -14.23
CA HIS A 29 2.68 12.54 -12.93
C HIS A 29 1.79 13.79 -12.83
N THR A 30 1.91 14.73 -13.78
CA THR A 30 1.13 15.96 -13.79
C THR A 30 -0.35 15.65 -13.84
N TYR A 31 -0.77 14.67 -14.65
CA TYR A 31 -2.15 14.19 -14.63
C TYR A 31 -2.52 13.63 -13.26
N ALA A 32 -1.84 12.62 -12.73
CA ALA A 32 -2.26 11.95 -11.49
C ALA A 32 -2.19 12.83 -10.22
N VAL A 33 -1.25 13.79 -10.18
CA VAL A 33 -0.94 14.58 -8.99
C VAL A 33 -1.63 15.94 -9.03
N HIS A 34 -1.66 16.60 -10.19
CA HIS A 34 -2.10 18.00 -10.31
C HIS A 34 -3.40 18.18 -11.09
N ASN A 35 -3.66 17.37 -12.13
CA ASN A 35 -4.82 17.57 -13.01
C ASN A 35 -5.92 16.50 -12.87
N ALA A 36 -5.69 15.44 -12.09
CA ALA A 36 -6.66 14.36 -11.93
C ALA A 36 -7.83 14.91 -11.15
N LYS A 37 -9.01 14.89 -11.77
CA LYS A 37 -10.28 15.13 -11.09
C LYS A 37 -10.40 14.09 -9.97
N ARG A 38 -10.09 14.51 -8.75
CA ARG A 38 -10.18 13.64 -7.58
C ARG A 38 -11.65 13.48 -7.22
N TYR A 39 -11.98 12.29 -6.75
CA TYR A 39 -13.28 11.99 -6.18
C TYR A 39 -13.26 12.44 -4.72
N CYS A 40 -13.91 13.57 -4.43
CA CYS A 40 -13.95 14.16 -3.11
C CYS A 40 -15.01 13.48 -2.23
N CYS A 41 -14.70 13.31 -0.95
CA CYS A 41 -15.70 12.90 0.02
C CYS A 41 -16.61 14.09 0.38
N GLY A 42 -17.92 13.88 0.41
CA GLY A 42 -18.87 14.92 0.81
C GLY A 42 -18.99 15.13 2.33
N ILE A 43 -18.27 14.32 3.13
CA ILE A 43 -18.34 14.33 4.60
C ILE A 43 -17.02 14.82 5.21
N CYS A 44 -15.90 14.76 4.48
CA CYS A 44 -14.60 15.27 4.92
C CYS A 44 -13.74 15.68 3.73
N ASP A 45 -12.64 16.41 3.98
CA ASP A 45 -11.77 16.96 2.94
C ASP A 45 -10.84 15.94 2.25
N LYS A 46 -11.17 14.65 2.31
CA LYS A 46 -10.38 13.59 1.66
C LYS A 46 -10.78 13.41 0.21
N SER A 47 -9.77 13.27 -0.64
CA SER A 47 -9.91 13.16 -2.08
C SER A 47 -9.17 11.93 -2.62
N PHE A 48 -9.83 11.19 -3.52
CA PHE A 48 -9.37 9.88 -3.99
C PHE A 48 -9.14 9.87 -5.50
N LYS A 49 -8.21 9.03 -5.96
CA LYS A 49 -7.86 8.87 -7.39
C LYS A 49 -8.92 8.14 -8.22
N SER A 50 -9.88 7.47 -7.58
CA SER A 50 -10.96 6.75 -8.26
C SER A 50 -12.24 6.74 -7.43
N SER A 51 -13.38 6.63 -8.11
CA SER A 51 -14.71 6.53 -7.49
C SER A 51 -14.82 5.30 -6.59
N GLY A 52 -14.24 4.17 -6.98
CA GLY A 52 -14.24 2.95 -6.16
C GLY A 52 -13.54 3.14 -4.81
N LEU A 53 -12.42 3.88 -4.78
CA LEU A 53 -11.74 4.21 -3.53
C LEU A 53 -12.55 5.19 -2.68
N LEU A 54 -13.20 6.18 -3.30
CA LEU A 54 -14.14 7.05 -2.59
C LEU A 54 -15.30 6.26 -1.97
N ASN A 55 -15.91 5.33 -2.70
CA ASN A 55 -17.01 4.50 -2.20
C ASN A 55 -16.58 3.65 -1.00
N ILE A 56 -15.41 3.01 -1.08
CA ILE A 56 -14.83 2.27 0.04
C ILE A 56 -14.59 3.21 1.23
N HIS A 57 -14.05 4.40 0.98
CA HIS A 57 -13.82 5.40 2.02
C HIS A 57 -15.13 5.87 2.64
N GLN A 58 -16.21 6.07 1.90
CA GLN A 58 -17.50 6.50 2.46
C GLN A 58 -18.02 5.53 3.54
N ARG A 59 -17.64 4.25 3.48
CA ARG A 59 -17.95 3.27 4.54
C ARG A 59 -17.29 3.61 5.88
N VAL A 60 -16.25 4.45 5.94
CA VAL A 60 -15.68 4.88 7.22
C VAL A 60 -16.61 5.83 7.97
N HIS A 61 -17.39 6.63 7.23
CA HIS A 61 -18.42 7.52 7.77
C HIS A 61 -19.72 6.79 8.09
N SER A 62 -19.83 5.53 7.67
CA SER A 62 -20.92 4.64 8.04
C SER A 62 -20.48 3.71 9.17
N ASP A 63 -21.40 3.35 10.05
CA ASP A 63 -21.20 2.26 11.02
C ASP A 63 -21.40 0.87 10.39
N ALA A 64 -21.69 0.81 9.09
CA ALA A 64 -21.81 -0.45 8.38
C ALA A 64 -20.49 -1.23 8.40
N GLN A 65 -20.56 -2.42 9.02
CA GLN A 65 -19.49 -3.41 9.03
C GLN A 65 -19.98 -4.66 8.27
N PRO A 66 -19.96 -4.65 6.93
CA PRO A 66 -20.57 -5.71 6.14
C PRO A 66 -19.83 -7.04 6.23
N TYR A 67 -18.56 -7.04 6.66
CA TYR A 67 -17.72 -8.23 6.68
C TYR A 67 -17.69 -8.87 8.07
N ALA A 68 -18.46 -9.92 8.30
CA ALA A 68 -18.49 -10.66 9.56
C ALA A 68 -17.37 -11.72 9.62
N CYS A 69 -16.76 -11.90 10.80
CA CYS A 69 -15.88 -13.04 11.08
C CYS A 69 -16.70 -14.34 11.14
N SER A 70 -16.14 -15.45 10.65
CA SER A 70 -16.81 -16.76 10.73
C SER A 70 -16.68 -17.43 12.09
N GLN A 71 -15.79 -16.97 12.97
CA GLN A 71 -15.43 -17.62 14.23
C GLN A 71 -15.83 -16.82 15.48
N CYS A 72 -16.26 -15.58 15.32
CA CYS A 72 -16.68 -14.73 16.43
C CYS A 72 -17.66 -13.64 15.95
N PRO A 73 -18.37 -12.93 16.84
CA PRO A 73 -19.37 -11.93 16.44
C PRO A 73 -18.77 -10.63 15.89
N LYS A 74 -17.44 -10.51 15.77
CA LYS A 74 -16.80 -9.29 15.26
C LYS A 74 -17.07 -9.06 13.78
N ARG A 75 -17.29 -7.80 13.42
CA ARG A 75 -17.51 -7.35 12.05
C ARG A 75 -16.52 -6.25 11.67
N PHE A 76 -16.27 -6.12 10.37
CA PHE A 76 -15.23 -5.24 9.82
C PHE A 76 -15.76 -4.40 8.65
N LYS A 77 -15.15 -3.23 8.46
CA LYS A 77 -15.45 -2.31 7.35
C LYS A 77 -14.84 -2.74 6.01
N SER A 78 -13.84 -3.64 6.01
CA SER A 78 -13.19 -4.17 4.80
C SER A 78 -12.94 -5.68 4.86
N ARG A 79 -12.96 -6.33 3.69
CA ARG A 79 -12.64 -7.77 3.54
C ARG A 79 -11.21 -8.09 4.02
N PHE A 80 -10.27 -7.19 3.74
CA PHE A 80 -8.88 -7.35 4.16
C PHE A 80 -8.76 -7.36 5.69
N ALA A 81 -9.38 -6.40 6.37
CA ALA A 81 -9.34 -6.33 7.84
C ALA A 81 -9.95 -7.59 8.48
N ARG A 82 -11.07 -8.08 7.94
CA ARG A 82 -11.66 -9.36 8.37
C ARG A 82 -10.69 -10.53 8.19
N LYS A 83 -10.07 -10.68 7.01
CA LYS A 83 -9.11 -11.76 6.72
C LYS A 83 -7.90 -11.72 7.64
N THR A 84 -7.35 -10.52 7.88
CA THR A 84 -6.24 -10.33 8.83
C THR A 84 -6.66 -10.70 10.25
N HIS A 85 -7.88 -10.34 10.66
CA HIS A 85 -8.41 -10.75 11.96
C HIS A 85 -8.63 -12.27 12.05
N GLU A 86 -9.09 -12.94 11.00
CA GLU A 86 -9.29 -14.40 11.01
C GLU A 86 -8.00 -15.17 11.31
N LEU A 87 -6.82 -14.60 10.97
CA LEU A 87 -5.55 -15.17 11.40
C LEU A 87 -5.52 -15.29 12.93
N THR A 88 -6.05 -14.33 13.68
CA THR A 88 -6.04 -14.37 15.15
C THR A 88 -6.62 -15.66 15.73
N HIS A 89 -7.59 -16.26 15.05
CA HIS A 89 -8.17 -17.55 15.43
C HIS A 89 -7.36 -18.76 14.98
N SER A 90 -6.63 -18.68 13.86
CA SER A 90 -5.86 -19.82 13.33
C SER A 90 -4.58 -20.15 14.11
N GLY A 91 -4.17 -19.29 15.05
CA GLY A 91 -2.90 -19.45 15.79
C GLY A 91 -1.63 -19.31 14.93
N VAL A 92 -1.75 -19.07 13.61
CA VAL A 92 -0.61 -18.92 12.70
C VAL A 92 0.17 -17.66 13.04
N LEU A 93 1.45 -17.84 13.37
CA LEU A 93 2.43 -16.79 13.58
C LEU A 93 3.48 -16.82 12.48
N PHE A 94 3.96 -15.64 12.08
CA PHE A 94 5.08 -15.46 11.18
C PHE A 94 6.36 -15.43 12.00
N LYS A 95 7.15 -16.49 11.90
CA LYS A 95 8.42 -16.62 12.61
C LYS A 95 9.51 -15.82 11.91
N CYS A 96 10.38 -15.19 12.69
CA CYS A 96 11.65 -14.70 12.18
C CYS A 96 12.54 -15.92 11.87
N THR A 97 13.27 -15.87 10.76
CA THR A 97 14.22 -16.92 10.37
C THR A 97 15.58 -16.76 11.05
N LEU A 98 15.86 -15.57 11.59
CA LEU A 98 17.16 -15.19 12.17
C LEU A 98 17.15 -15.13 13.70
N CYS A 99 15.97 -15.19 14.32
CA CYS A 99 15.82 -15.27 15.76
C CYS A 99 14.51 -15.98 16.14
N GLU A 100 14.34 -16.27 17.43
CA GLU A 100 13.19 -17.04 17.93
C GLU A 100 11.87 -16.24 18.01
N LYS A 101 11.88 -14.97 17.58
CA LYS A 101 10.69 -14.11 17.67
C LYS A 101 9.65 -14.48 16.62
N SER A 102 8.38 -14.46 17.04
CA SER A 102 7.23 -14.75 16.19
C SER A 102 6.19 -13.63 16.25
N TYR A 103 5.55 -13.35 15.12
CA TYR A 103 4.65 -12.20 14.97
C TYR A 103 3.29 -12.60 14.45
N ARG A 104 2.25 -11.93 14.93
CA ARG A 104 0.86 -12.17 14.49
C ARG A 104 0.63 -11.83 13.01
N TYR A 105 1.38 -10.86 12.47
CA TYR A 105 1.20 -10.32 11.12
C TYR A 105 2.53 -10.18 10.37
N LYS A 106 2.52 -10.42 9.05
CA LYS A 106 3.70 -10.25 8.18
C LYS A 106 4.32 -8.85 8.30
N SER A 107 3.50 -7.80 8.36
CA SER A 107 4.00 -6.42 8.46
C SER A 107 4.81 -6.16 9.74
N LEU A 108 4.45 -6.81 10.85
CA LEU A 108 5.23 -6.72 12.09
C LEU A 108 6.55 -7.47 11.97
N LEU A 109 6.56 -8.65 11.35
CA LEU A 109 7.78 -9.37 11.04
C LEU A 109 8.68 -8.53 10.10
N SER A 110 8.15 -7.98 9.00
CA SER A 110 8.92 -7.12 8.08
C SER A 110 9.50 -5.90 8.79
N MET A 111 8.73 -5.25 9.67
CA MET A 111 9.24 -4.15 10.49
C MET A 111 10.36 -4.60 11.43
N HIS A 112 10.21 -5.78 12.04
CA HIS A 112 11.24 -6.38 12.88
C HIS A 112 12.51 -6.69 12.09
N MET A 113 12.40 -7.35 10.92
CA MET A 113 13.53 -7.65 10.05
C MET A 113 14.26 -6.37 9.67
N ARG A 114 13.53 -5.34 9.21
CA ARG A 114 14.12 -4.05 8.85
C ARG A 114 14.86 -3.36 10.01
N LYS A 115 14.42 -3.54 11.25
CA LYS A 115 14.99 -2.85 12.42
C LYS A 115 16.10 -3.65 13.12
N MET A 116 15.96 -4.97 13.19
CA MET A 116 16.83 -5.84 13.98
C MET A 116 17.73 -6.71 13.12
N HIS A 117 17.41 -6.89 11.84
CA HIS A 117 18.17 -7.66 10.86
C HIS A 117 18.29 -6.88 9.52
N PRO A 118 18.82 -5.64 9.53
CA PRO A 118 18.80 -4.75 8.37
C PRO A 118 19.61 -5.28 7.17
N GLU A 119 20.66 -6.06 7.42
CA GLU A 119 21.56 -6.61 6.39
C GLU A 119 20.92 -7.77 5.62
N GLU A 120 20.05 -8.53 6.27
CA GLU A 120 19.40 -9.74 5.75
C GLU A 120 18.01 -9.48 5.14
N ASN A 121 17.50 -8.24 5.24
CA ASN A 121 16.16 -7.87 4.76
C ASN A 121 16.09 -7.71 3.22
N THR A 122 17.13 -8.07 2.47
CA THR A 122 17.26 -7.89 1.02
C THR A 122 16.86 -9.12 0.19
N HIS A 123 16.59 -10.27 0.79
CA HIS A 123 16.30 -11.51 0.05
C HIS A 123 15.07 -12.22 0.62
N ASN A 124 13.87 -11.77 0.27
CA ASN A 124 12.64 -12.54 0.49
C ASN A 124 11.57 -12.17 -0.56
N GLU A 125 11.90 -12.37 -1.84
CA GLU A 125 10.92 -12.41 -2.94
C GLU A 125 10.96 -13.72 -3.76
N GLU A 126 11.80 -14.70 -3.42
CA GLU A 126 11.87 -15.96 -4.15
C GLU A 126 11.52 -17.13 -3.23
N GLU A 127 10.25 -17.54 -3.27
CA GLU A 127 9.82 -18.95 -3.20
C GLU A 127 8.30 -19.03 -3.44
N SER A 128 7.94 -19.21 -4.70
CA SER A 128 6.67 -19.79 -5.14
C SER A 128 6.99 -20.62 -6.39
N ILE A 129 7.25 -21.91 -6.16
CA ILE A 129 7.02 -22.99 -7.13
C ILE A 129 5.85 -23.78 -6.56
#